data_AF-A0A1H1TV42-F1
#
_entry.id   AF-A0A1H1TV42-F1
#
_cell.length_a   1.000
_cell.length_b   1.000
_cell.length_c   1.000
_cell.angle_alpha   90.00
_cell.angle_beta   90.00
_cell.angle_gamma   90.00
#
_symmetry.space_group_name_H-M   'P 1'
#
loop_
_entity.id
_entity.type
_entity.pdbx_description
1 polymer ?
#
loop_
_entity_poly.entity_id
_entity_poly.type
_entity_poly.pdbx_seq_one_letter_code
_entity_poly.pdbx_strand_id
1 'polypeptide(L)'
;MAPEFEHQLPNGERLIVVDSDTAAEYLARVLQSFEDGNSEPLIVANDDKPQGVVIPFEQWLDYLDLAEEAAGEERIANIVRDRIRSSRPDEGVDLDDFLKEIDDSPSGRGDG
;
A
#
# COMPACT_ATOMS: atom_id res chain seq x y z
N MET A 1 2.33 -27.16 -19.69
CA MET A 1 3.05 -26.03 -19.10
C MET A 1 2.21 -24.82 -19.42
N ALA A 2 1.60 -24.22 -18.41
CA ALA A 2 0.96 -22.94 -18.55
C ALA A 2 2.04 -21.87 -18.80
N PRO A 3 1.77 -20.79 -19.54
CA PRO A 3 2.78 -19.79 -19.81
C PRO A 3 3.01 -18.94 -18.55
N GLU A 4 4.14 -19.21 -17.90
CA GLU A 4 4.70 -18.33 -16.86
C GLU A 4 5.51 -17.25 -17.59
N PHE A 5 5.17 -15.99 -17.35
CA PHE A 5 5.84 -14.84 -17.95
C PHE A 5 6.66 -14.12 -16.87
N GLU A 6 7.87 -13.69 -17.21
CA GLU A 6 8.69 -12.85 -16.33
C GLU A 6 8.40 -11.37 -16.59
N HIS A 7 7.83 -10.67 -15.62
CA HIS A 7 7.66 -9.22 -15.65
C HIS A 7 8.77 -8.54 -14.85
N GLN A 8 9.55 -7.65 -15.47
CA GLN A 8 10.58 -6.87 -14.79
C GLN A 8 10.01 -5.58 -14.22
N LEU A 9 10.19 -5.38 -12.92
CA LEU A 9 9.89 -4.14 -12.24
C LEU A 9 10.97 -3.07 -12.49
N PRO A 10 10.65 -1.77 -12.35
CA PRO A 10 11.60 -0.67 -12.56
C PRO A 10 12.84 -0.71 -11.64
N ASN A 11 12.73 -1.38 -10.50
CA ASN A 11 13.81 -1.59 -9.53
C ASN A 11 14.71 -2.80 -9.88
N GLY A 12 14.43 -3.51 -10.98
CA GLY A 12 15.19 -4.69 -11.43
C GLY A 12 14.72 -6.02 -10.83
N GLU A 13 13.69 -6.01 -10.00
CA GLU A 13 13.07 -7.25 -9.50
C GLU A 13 12.27 -7.95 -10.62
N ARG A 14 12.17 -9.27 -10.52
CA ARG A 14 11.40 -10.10 -11.45
C ARG A 14 10.17 -10.64 -10.76
N LEU A 15 9.02 -10.42 -11.36
CA LEU A 15 7.74 -10.99 -10.96
C LEU A 15 7.40 -12.12 -11.93
N ILE A 16 7.00 -13.27 -11.38
CA ILE A 16 6.37 -14.31 -12.18
C ILE A 16 4.89 -13.94 -12.29
N VAL A 17 4.41 -13.81 -13.52
CA VAL A 17 3.02 -13.49 -13.81
C VAL A 17 2.41 -14.58 -14.69
N VAL A 18 1.11 -14.78 -14.55
CA VAL A 18 0.36 -15.76 -15.34
C VAL A 18 -0.82 -15.09 -16.03
N ASP A 19 -1.24 -15.63 -17.17
CA ASP A 19 -2.47 -15.18 -17.83
C ASP A 19 -3.72 -15.54 -17.00
N SER A 20 -4.87 -14.94 -17.37
CA SER A 20 -6.12 -15.11 -16.61
C SER A 20 -6.69 -16.53 -16.63
N ASP A 21 -6.50 -17.28 -17.71
CA ASP A 21 -6.98 -18.65 -17.82
C ASP A 21 -6.15 -19.55 -16.90
N THR A 22 -4.83 -19.38 -16.93
CA THR A 22 -3.88 -20.03 -16.03
C THR A 22 -4.16 -19.70 -14.57
N ALA A 23 -4.42 -18.43 -14.25
CA ALA A 23 -4.75 -18.00 -12.90
C ALA A 23 -6.01 -18.71 -12.36
N ALA A 24 -7.04 -18.86 -13.21
CA ALA A 24 -8.27 -19.55 -12.84
C ALA A 24 -8.04 -21.04 -12.51
N GLU A 25 -7.14 -21.71 -13.23
CA GLU A 25 -6.78 -23.11 -12.95
C GLU A 25 -6.04 -23.27 -11.61
N TYR A 26 -5.15 -22.31 -11.28
CA TYR A 26 -4.31 -22.41 -10.08
C TYR A 26 -4.93 -21.80 -8.82
N LEU A 27 -5.99 -21.00 -8.93
CA LEU A 27 -6.54 -20.24 -7.81
C LEU A 27 -6.83 -21.09 -6.57
N ALA A 28 -7.49 -22.23 -6.74
CA ALA A 28 -7.81 -23.12 -5.62
C ALA A 28 -6.57 -23.61 -4.87
N ARG A 29 -5.49 -23.90 -5.60
CA ARG A 29 -4.21 -24.34 -5.02
C ARG A 29 -3.49 -23.19 -4.31
N VAL A 30 -3.54 -21.99 -4.88
CA VAL A 30 -2.97 -20.79 -4.27
C VAL A 30 -3.67 -20.49 -2.94
N LEU A 31 -5.00 -20.53 -2.91
CA LEU A 31 -5.78 -20.34 -1.68
C LEU A 31 -5.44 -21.39 -0.61
N GLN A 32 -5.30 -22.66 -1.00
CA GLN A 32 -4.86 -23.71 -0.07
C GLN A 32 -3.45 -23.42 0.48
N SER A 33 -2.53 -22.93 -0.35
CA SER A 33 -1.18 -22.61 0.09
C SER A 33 -1.15 -21.46 1.11
N PHE A 34 -2.11 -20.53 1.04
CA PHE A 34 -2.25 -19.48 2.04
C PHE A 34 -2.69 -20.04 3.40
N GLU A 35 -3.61 -21.01 3.40
CA GLU A 35 -3.99 -21.73 4.62
C GLU A 35 -2.81 -22.47 5.24
N ASP A 36 -1.89 -22.97 4.39
CA ASP A 36 -0.64 -23.62 4.81
C ASP A 36 0.44 -22.62 5.26
N GLY A 37 0.15 -21.31 5.26
CA GLY A 37 1.04 -20.24 5.73
C GLY A 37 1.98 -19.69 4.65
N ASN A 38 1.80 -20.03 3.37
CA ASN A 38 2.50 -19.36 2.28
C ASN A 38 1.91 -17.96 2.05
N SER A 39 2.75 -17.00 1.68
CA SER A 39 2.37 -15.63 1.34
C SER A 39 2.80 -15.21 -0.07
N GLU A 40 3.27 -16.16 -0.88
CA GLU A 40 3.67 -15.88 -2.25
C GLU A 40 2.48 -15.41 -3.10
N PRO A 41 2.53 -14.19 -3.67
CA PRO A 41 1.41 -13.62 -4.40
C PRO A 41 1.23 -14.27 -5.77
N LEU A 42 -0.02 -14.52 -6.16
CA LEU A 42 -0.35 -14.84 -7.56
C LEU A 42 -0.61 -13.54 -8.32
N ILE A 43 0.20 -13.26 -9.33
CA ILE A 43 0.07 -12.05 -10.14
C ILE A 43 -0.56 -12.41 -11.48
N VAL A 44 -1.70 -11.82 -11.77
CA VAL A 44 -2.47 -12.04 -13.00
C VAL A 44 -2.15 -10.93 -13.99
N ALA A 45 -1.77 -11.32 -15.20
CA ALA A 45 -1.42 -10.42 -16.29
C ALA A 45 -2.30 -10.65 -17.53
N ASN A 46 -2.32 -9.62 -18.37
CA ASN A 46 -2.81 -9.69 -19.74
C ASN A 46 -1.74 -9.09 -20.65
N ASP A 47 -1.29 -9.83 -21.66
CA ASP A 47 -0.17 -9.45 -22.54
C ASP A 47 1.05 -8.94 -21.75
N ASP A 48 1.55 -9.74 -20.80
CA ASP A 48 2.72 -9.45 -19.94
C ASP A 48 2.58 -8.24 -19.00
N LYS A 49 1.42 -7.59 -18.98
CA LYS A 49 1.14 -6.46 -18.09
C LYS A 49 0.35 -6.94 -16.87
N PRO A 50 0.88 -6.81 -15.64
CA PRO A 50 0.13 -7.09 -14.43
C PRO A 50 -1.18 -6.28 -14.37
N GLN A 51 -2.28 -6.95 -14.07
CA GLN A 51 -3.62 -6.36 -13.95
C GLN A 51 -4.24 -6.61 -12.57
N GLY A 52 -3.88 -7.71 -11.91
CA GLY A 52 -4.40 -8.06 -10.60
C GLY A 52 -3.40 -8.90 -9.80
N VAL A 53 -3.64 -8.97 -8.50
CA VAL A 53 -2.87 -9.79 -7.59
C VAL A 53 -3.82 -10.48 -6.61
N VAL A 54 -3.50 -11.72 -6.27
CA VAL A 54 -4.17 -12.48 -5.21
C VAL A 54 -3.15 -12.67 -4.10
N ILE A 55 -3.50 -12.19 -2.90
CA ILE A 55 -2.70 -12.26 -1.68
C ILE A 55 -3.57 -12.78 -0.52
N PRO A 56 -2.97 -13.26 0.57
CA PRO A 56 -3.68 -13.54 1.80
C PRO A 56 -4.46 -12.31 2.30
N PHE A 57 -5.65 -12.54 2.85
CA PHE A 57 -6.52 -11.46 3.33
C PHE A 57 -5.87 -10.64 4.46
N GLU A 58 -5.21 -11.29 5.41
CA GLU A 58 -4.51 -10.61 6.51
C GLU A 58 -3.40 -9.70 5.99
N GLN A 59 -2.66 -10.12 4.96
CA GLN A 59 -1.62 -9.29 4.33
C GLN A 59 -2.22 -8.06 3.63
N TRP A 60 -3.44 -8.17 3.09
CA TRP A 60 -4.14 -7.02 2.54
C TRP A 60 -4.56 -6.04 3.65
N LEU A 61 -4.99 -6.53 4.81
CA LEU A 61 -5.28 -5.68 5.98
C LEU A 61 -4.03 -4.93 6.44
N ASP A 62 -2.89 -5.63 6.57
CA ASP A 62 -1.62 -4.99 6.96
C ASP A 62 -1.22 -3.86 5.99
N TYR A 63 -1.49 -4.03 4.70
CA TYR A 63 -1.24 -2.99 3.70
C TYR A 63 -2.21 -1.81 3.78
N LEU A 64 -3.46 -2.04 4.18
CA LEU A 64 -4.39 -0.95 4.44
C LEU A 64 -3.94 -0.13 5.64
N ASP A 65 -3.57 -0.78 6.73
CA ASP A 65 -3.09 -0.11 7.95
C ASP A 65 -1.82 0.71 7.64
N LEU A 66 -0.85 0.12 6.92
CA LEU A 66 0.36 0.83 6.51
C LEU A 66 0.06 2.03 5.59
N ALA A 67 -0.91 1.91 4.69
CA ALA A 67 -1.31 3.01 3.82
C ALA A 67 -1.97 4.15 4.62
N GLU A 68 -2.78 3.83 5.63
CA GLU A 68 -3.36 4.82 6.54
C GLU A 68 -2.28 5.52 7.37
N GLU A 69 -1.32 4.77 7.91
CA GLU A 69 -0.17 5.33 8.63
C GLU A 69 0.65 6.27 7.74
N ALA A 70 1.00 5.84 6.53
CA ALA A 70 1.77 6.64 5.58
C ALA A 70 1.03 7.93 5.17
N ALA A 71 -0.29 7.88 5.00
CA ALA A 71 -1.10 9.06 4.75
C ALA A 71 -1.11 10.02 5.95
N GLY A 72 -1.12 9.49 7.18
CA GLY A 72 -0.93 10.25 8.42
C GLY A 72 0.44 10.93 8.48
N GLU A 73 1.51 10.23 8.10
CA GLU A 73 2.87 10.78 8.07
C GLU A 73 3.05 11.88 7.01
N GLU A 74 2.50 11.71 5.80
CA GLU A 74 2.54 12.73 4.76
C GLU A 74 1.79 14.00 5.20
N ARG A 75 0.68 13.84 5.92
CA ARG A 75 -0.07 14.95 6.50
C ARG A 75 0.75 15.72 7.53
N ILE A 76 1.39 15.00 8.46
CA ILE A 76 2.28 15.62 9.46
C ILE A 76 3.44 16.34 8.78
N ALA A 77 4.05 15.73 7.75
CA ALA A 77 5.12 16.35 6.99
C ALA A 77 4.68 17.63 6.27
N ASN A 78 3.45 17.67 5.75
CA ASN A 78 2.88 18.87 5.11
C ASN A 78 2.57 19.98 6.13
N ILE A 79 2.00 19.65 7.29
CA ILE A 79 1.79 20.62 8.39
C ILE A 79 3.15 21.22 8.82
N VAL A 80 4.16 20.37 9.04
CA VAL A 80 5.52 20.82 9.40
C VAL A 80 6.13 21.70 8.30
N ARG A 81 5.97 21.32 7.03
CA ARG A 81 6.54 22.07 5.89
C ARG A 81 5.86 23.42 5.70
N ASP A 82 4.55 23.50 5.82
CA ASP A 82 3.81 24.76 5.73
C ASP A 82 4.16 25.68 6.90
N ARG A 83 4.39 25.12 8.09
CA ARG A 83 4.84 25.88 9.26
C ARG A 83 6.26 26.42 9.11
N ILE A 84 7.21 25.62 8.62
CA ILE A 84 8.57 26.10 8.29
C ILE A 84 8.52 27.25 7.27
N ARG A 85 7.56 27.23 6.33
CA ARG A 85 7.40 28.30 5.35
C ARG A 85 6.70 29.56 5.89
N SER A 86 5.88 29.43 6.94
CA SER A 86 5.04 30.51 7.46
C SER A 86 5.55 31.11 8.79
N SER A 87 6.38 30.40 9.54
CA SER A 87 6.94 30.86 10.82
C SER A 87 8.18 31.74 10.63
N ARG A 88 8.29 32.82 11.42
CA ARG A 88 9.53 33.58 11.61
C ARG A 88 10.40 32.85 12.66
N PRO A 89 11.74 32.87 12.53
CA PRO A 89 12.63 32.06 13.37
C PRO A 89 12.61 32.36 14.88
N ASP A 90 11.95 33.43 15.34
CA ASP A 90 11.83 33.80 16.76
C ASP A 90 10.51 33.33 17.43
N GLU A 91 9.58 32.72 16.70
CA GLU A 91 8.35 32.16 17.26
C GLU A 91 8.52 30.65 17.53
N GLY A 92 9.00 30.32 18.73
CA GLY A 92 8.95 28.95 19.24
C GLY A 92 7.50 28.54 19.50
N VAL A 93 7.13 27.33 19.08
CA VAL A 93 5.78 26.77 19.25
C VAL A 93 5.78 25.86 20.47
N ASP A 94 4.74 25.97 21.29
CA ASP A 94 4.50 25.04 22.39
C ASP A 94 4.10 23.65 21.84
N LEU A 95 4.74 22.60 22.33
CA LEU A 95 4.60 21.24 21.79
C LEU A 95 3.17 20.73 21.96
N ASP A 96 2.48 21.14 23.04
CA ASP A 96 1.12 20.72 23.32
C ASP A 96 0.12 21.33 22.32
N ASP A 97 0.32 22.58 21.90
CA ASP A 97 -0.51 23.22 20.87
C ASP A 97 -0.29 22.59 19.49
N PHE A 98 0.94 22.17 19.17
CA PHE A 98 1.26 21.46 17.93
C PHE A 98 0.60 20.08 17.87
N LEU A 99 0.65 19.32 18.97
CA LEU A 99 0.01 18.00 19.06
C LEU A 99 -1.51 18.12 18.95
N LYS A 100 -2.10 19.16 19.54
CA LYS A 100 -3.53 19.45 19.44
C LYS A 100 -3.97 19.82 18.03
N GLU A 101 -3.13 20.54 17.26
CA GLU A 101 -3.42 20.89 15.87
C GLU A 101 -3.38 19.68 14.91
N ILE A 102 -2.52 18.70 15.20
CA ILE A 102 -2.50 17.41 14.50
C ILE A 102 -3.76 16.59 14.81
N ASP A 103 -4.22 16.62 16.06
CA ASP A 103 -5.42 15.91 16.55
C ASP A 103 -6.74 16.54 16.05
N ASP A 104 -6.84 17.89 16.04
CA ASP A 104 -8.02 18.67 15.60
C ASP A 104 -8.12 18.83 14.07
N SER A 105 -7.08 18.50 13.29
CA SER A 105 -7.13 18.58 11.82
C SER A 105 -8.07 17.51 11.26
N PRO A 106 -9.21 17.89 10.64
CA PRO A 106 -10.30 16.96 10.36
C PRO A 106 -9.80 15.80 9.50
N SER A 107 -9.75 14.59 10.07
CA SER A 107 -9.69 13.36 9.29
C SER A 107 -10.73 13.50 8.20
N GLY A 108 -10.34 13.39 6.93
CA GLY A 108 -11.26 13.50 5.80
C GLY A 108 -12.26 12.35 5.82
N ARG A 109 -13.25 12.42 6.72
CA ARG A 109 -14.42 11.57 6.76
C ARG A 109 -15.52 12.38 6.09
N GLY A 110 -15.68 12.14 4.80
CA GLY A 110 -16.97 12.36 4.18
C GLY A 110 -17.93 11.36 4.80
N ASP A 111 -18.95 11.85 5.49
CA ASP A 111 -20.15 11.10 5.81
C ASP A 111 -21.33 11.93 5.29
N GLY A 112 -22.20 11.24 4.55
CA GLY A 112 -23.43 11.80 3.97
C GLY A 112 -24.58 11.91 4.97
#